data_AF-A0A924P6I5-F1
#
_entry.id   AF-A0A924P6I5-F1
#
_cell.length_a   1.000
_cell.length_b   1.000
_cell.length_c   1.000
_cell.angle_alpha   90.00
_cell.angle_beta   90.00
_cell.angle_gamma   90.00
#
_symmetry.space_group_name_H-M   'P 1'
#
loop_
_entity.id
_entity.type
_entity.pdbx_description
1 polymer ?
#
loop_
_entity_poly.entity_id
_entity_poly.type
_entity_poly.pdbx_seq_one_letter_code
_entity_poly.pdbx_strand_id
1 'polypeptide(L)'
;MSSGSKVPSFKTSLALVWFGVSLILMSDPSSTVSSVSYAEEDAGLMGSLKALRKVPSGQVLLARAEKAWKISGDEAILGFLKNDSVSRTDAVLTRHYDPVTGKESRERQVTVYIRKEQSFEDRTLDLAHELTHATAAPSWDPYDPNLTAGKYVWAALEAPGGEIEAVVMECQVGLQLSRILPFQVPRCHRYLGAHSVLDANKVRQDFYRVGRWKSEVTEKLQAEHVLFPLLSSEKPELYSSTGRAPYPLALIREFTELNQIACENARRRVSSQAQSGRSPASTAPTSGASPDPVAALLARRCSI
;
A
#
# COMPACT_ATOMS: atom_id res chain seq x y z
N MET A 1 -41.65 26.96 -21.10
CA MET A 1 -40.43 27.21 -20.30
C MET A 1 -40.23 25.99 -19.41
N SER A 2 -39.26 25.15 -19.74
CA SER A 2 -39.02 23.85 -19.08
C SER A 2 -38.23 24.07 -17.78
N SER A 3 -38.81 23.66 -16.65
CA SER A 3 -38.19 23.72 -15.33
C SER A 3 -37.25 22.53 -15.15
N GLY A 4 -35.96 22.74 -15.43
CA GLY A 4 -34.91 21.76 -15.14
C GLY A 4 -34.71 21.60 -13.63
N SER A 5 -35.22 20.52 -13.05
CA SER A 5 -34.90 20.11 -11.68
C SER A 5 -33.43 19.69 -11.61
N LYS A 6 -32.63 20.42 -10.83
CA LYS A 6 -31.26 20.02 -10.47
C LYS A 6 -31.35 18.83 -9.51
N VAL A 7 -30.98 17.64 -9.99
CA VAL A 7 -30.81 16.46 -9.14
C VAL A 7 -29.54 16.64 -8.31
N PRO A 8 -29.58 16.50 -6.97
CA PRO A 8 -28.38 16.59 -6.15
C PRO A 8 -27.45 15.40 -6.42
N SER A 9 -26.18 15.70 -6.70
CA SER A 9 -25.10 14.71 -6.77
C SER A 9 -24.79 14.19 -5.37
N PHE A 10 -25.06 12.91 -5.12
CA PHE A 10 -24.68 12.25 -3.87
C PHE A 10 -23.21 11.79 -3.98
N LYS A 11 -22.32 12.45 -3.24
CA LYS A 11 -20.95 11.97 -3.04
C LYS A 11 -20.94 10.95 -1.90
N THR A 12 -20.59 9.71 -2.20
CA THR A 12 -20.27 8.71 -1.17
C THR A 12 -18.78 8.43 -1.20
N SER A 13 -18.02 9.22 -0.44
CA SER A 13 -16.60 8.95 -0.23
C SER A 13 -16.47 7.82 0.78
N LEU A 14 -15.96 6.66 0.35
CA LEU A 14 -15.43 5.67 1.27
C LEU A 14 -13.96 6.02 1.47
N ALA A 15 -13.63 6.59 2.62
CA ALA A 15 -12.25 6.70 3.05
C ALA A 15 -11.79 5.30 3.44
N LEU A 16 -11.15 4.60 2.51
CA LEU A 16 -10.28 3.49 2.86
C LEU A 16 -9.00 4.13 3.39
N VAL A 17 -8.87 4.12 4.72
CA VAL A 17 -7.58 4.38 5.36
C VAL A 17 -6.72 3.15 5.06
N TRP A 18 -5.74 3.33 4.19
CA TRP A 18 -4.70 2.34 3.99
C TRP A 18 -3.86 2.34 5.27
N PHE A 19 -3.78 1.20 5.95
CA PHE A 19 -2.75 1.01 6.97
C PHE A 19 -1.47 0.64 6.24
N GLY A 20 -0.91 1.63 5.52
CA GLY A 20 0.32 1.41 4.76
C GLY A 20 1.40 0.81 5.64
N VAL A 21 2.05 -0.19 5.07
CA VAL A 21 2.92 -1.09 5.78
C VAL A 21 4.32 -0.46 5.76
N SER A 22 4.80 -0.06 6.93
CA SER A 22 6.18 0.38 7.09
C SER A 22 7.06 -0.77 7.54
N LEU A 23 8.35 -0.54 7.50
CA LEU A 23 9.37 -1.48 7.88
C LEU A 23 9.98 -1.05 9.21
N ILE A 24 9.76 -1.82 10.29
CA ILE A 24 10.46 -1.56 11.56
C ILE A 24 11.85 -2.20 11.48
N LEU A 25 12.87 -1.36 11.33
CA LEU A 25 14.27 -1.72 11.59
C LEU A 25 14.50 -1.82 13.10
N MET A 26 14.89 -3.00 13.58
CA MET A 26 15.50 -3.13 14.90
C MET A 26 17.03 -3.06 14.71
N SER A 27 17.64 -1.96 15.14
CA SER A 27 19.10 -1.74 15.09
C SER A 27 19.70 -1.91 16.49
N ASP A 28 20.82 -2.63 16.59
CA ASP A 28 21.64 -2.74 17.81
C ASP A 28 22.37 -1.42 18.12
N PRO A 29 22.50 -1.00 19.40
CA PRO A 29 23.17 0.24 19.76
C PRO A 29 24.63 -0.01 20.16
N SER A 30 25.58 -0.01 19.21
CA SER A 30 26.97 0.33 19.55
C SER A 30 27.87 0.53 18.32
N SER A 31 28.17 1.79 18.00
CA SER A 31 29.51 2.22 17.58
C SER A 31 29.51 3.72 17.31
N THR A 32 30.19 4.47 18.17
CA THR A 32 30.52 5.89 17.97
C THR A 32 31.58 6.02 16.88
N VAL A 33 31.19 6.52 15.70
CA VAL A 33 32.10 6.94 14.64
C VAL A 33 31.96 8.44 14.43
N SER A 34 33.11 9.11 14.39
CA SER A 34 33.28 10.56 14.30
C SER A 34 32.57 11.19 13.10
N SER A 35 31.78 12.23 13.36
CA SER A 35 31.02 12.99 12.39
C SER A 35 31.90 13.94 11.58
N VAL A 36 32.05 13.67 10.29
CA VAL A 36 32.43 14.68 9.30
C VAL A 36 31.19 15.57 9.10
N SER A 37 31.30 16.87 9.36
CA SER A 37 30.20 17.82 9.22
C SER A 37 29.92 18.09 7.73
N TYR A 38 28.98 17.33 7.17
CA TYR A 38 28.31 17.70 5.93
C TYR A 38 27.36 18.86 6.25
N ALA A 39 27.70 20.04 5.73
CA ALA A 39 26.93 21.26 5.91
C ALA A 39 25.48 21.08 5.44
N GLU A 40 24.54 21.30 6.37
CA GLU A 40 23.10 21.53 6.19
C GLU A 40 22.49 21.04 4.85
N GLU A 41 22.48 19.73 4.63
CA GLU A 41 21.40 19.16 3.82
C GLU A 41 20.10 19.40 4.60
N ASP A 42 19.22 20.19 4.02
CA ASP A 42 17.88 20.54 4.50
C ASP A 42 17.27 19.34 5.24
N ALA A 43 17.26 19.40 6.58
CA ALA A 43 17.05 18.26 7.48
C ALA A 43 15.60 17.75 7.50
N GLY A 44 14.86 17.95 6.41
CA GLY A 44 13.49 17.53 6.17
C GLY A 44 13.35 16.66 4.92
N LEU A 45 12.13 16.60 4.39
CA LEU A 45 11.77 15.79 3.23
C LEU A 45 12.42 16.30 1.93
N MET A 46 12.67 17.60 1.84
CA MET A 46 13.34 18.21 0.69
C MET A 46 14.80 17.75 0.58
N GLY A 47 15.52 17.59 1.69
CA GLY A 47 16.86 16.99 1.69
C GLY A 47 16.84 15.56 1.15
N SER A 48 15.86 14.75 1.55
CA SER A 48 15.70 13.38 1.04
C SER A 48 15.41 13.35 -0.46
N LEU A 49 14.54 14.23 -0.98
CA LEU A 49 14.29 14.36 -2.42
C LEU A 49 15.57 14.73 -3.19
N LYS A 50 16.34 15.70 -2.68
CA LYS A 50 17.63 16.09 -3.25
C LYS A 50 18.63 14.94 -3.24
N ALA A 51 18.68 14.12 -2.18
CA ALA A 51 19.53 12.94 -2.14
C ALA A 51 19.12 11.91 -3.20
N LEU A 52 17.82 11.61 -3.34
CA LEU A 52 17.30 10.71 -4.38
C LEU A 52 17.70 11.17 -5.79
N ARG A 53 17.69 12.47 -6.08
CA ARG A 53 18.13 13.02 -7.38
C ARG A 53 19.61 12.77 -7.70
N LYS A 54 20.47 12.55 -6.70
CA LYS A 54 21.91 12.33 -6.91
C LYS A 54 22.23 10.96 -7.51
N VAL A 55 21.30 10.00 -7.46
CA VAL A 55 21.54 8.61 -7.88
C VAL A 55 20.58 8.15 -8.97
N PRO A 56 21.01 7.32 -9.93
CA PRO A 56 20.16 6.88 -11.05
C PRO A 56 18.82 6.24 -10.65
N SER A 57 18.79 5.37 -9.64
CA SER A 57 17.52 4.73 -9.22
C SER A 57 16.56 5.73 -8.59
N GLY A 58 17.06 6.69 -7.81
CA GLY A 58 16.25 7.76 -7.25
C GLY A 58 15.71 8.71 -8.32
N GLN A 59 16.49 9.02 -9.35
CA GLN A 59 16.00 9.79 -10.51
C GLN A 59 14.85 9.08 -11.23
N VAL A 60 14.96 7.77 -11.45
CA VAL A 60 13.89 6.96 -12.06
C VAL A 60 12.63 6.99 -11.20
N LEU A 61 12.78 6.87 -9.88
CA LEU A 61 11.66 6.89 -8.94
C LEU A 61 10.93 8.25 -8.93
N LEU A 62 11.68 9.35 -8.91
CA LEU A 62 11.10 10.69 -8.94
C LEU A 62 10.44 11.00 -10.30
N ALA A 63 11.03 10.55 -11.40
CA ALA A 63 10.39 10.66 -12.72
C ALA A 63 9.08 9.83 -12.80
N ARG A 64 9.03 8.67 -12.13
CA ARG A 64 7.80 7.87 -12.00
C ARG A 64 6.74 8.65 -11.21
N ALA A 65 7.12 9.34 -10.13
CA ALA A 65 6.22 10.19 -9.35
C ALA A 65 5.65 11.36 -10.16
N GLU A 66 6.52 12.10 -10.85
CA GLU A 66 6.13 13.20 -11.74
C GLU A 66 5.13 12.74 -12.79
N LYS A 67 5.39 11.59 -13.44
CA LYS A 67 4.50 10.99 -14.43
C LYS A 67 3.17 10.54 -13.82
N ALA A 68 3.20 9.86 -12.68
CA ALA A 68 2.00 9.32 -12.03
C ALA A 68 1.04 10.43 -11.59
N TRP A 69 1.57 11.55 -11.11
CA TRP A 69 0.78 12.66 -10.58
C TRP A 69 0.59 13.82 -11.56
N LYS A 70 1.19 13.75 -12.76
CA LYS A 70 1.16 14.81 -13.79
C LYS A 70 1.68 16.15 -13.25
N ILE A 71 2.78 16.07 -12.51
CA ILE A 71 3.47 17.23 -11.91
C ILE A 71 4.93 17.27 -12.39
N SER A 72 5.66 18.31 -12.01
CA SER A 72 7.09 18.45 -12.29
C SER A 72 7.80 19.12 -11.12
N GLY A 73 8.98 18.62 -10.77
CA GLY A 73 9.84 19.23 -9.75
C GLY A 73 9.56 18.75 -8.33
N ASP A 74 10.57 18.92 -7.48
CA ASP A 74 10.60 18.35 -6.13
C ASP A 74 9.62 19.08 -5.19
N GLU A 75 9.38 20.38 -5.38
CA GLU A 75 8.39 21.16 -4.63
C GLU A 75 6.97 20.64 -4.86
N ALA A 76 6.65 20.21 -6.09
CA ALA A 76 5.36 19.64 -6.39
C ALA A 76 5.19 18.25 -5.76
N ILE A 77 6.25 17.42 -5.78
CA ILE A 77 6.27 16.12 -5.10
C ILE A 77 6.06 16.29 -3.59
N LEU A 78 6.69 17.31 -2.98
CA LEU A 78 6.56 17.60 -1.55
C LEU A 78 5.10 17.81 -1.11
N GLY A 79 4.22 18.29 -2.00
CA GLY A 79 2.78 18.43 -1.74
C GLY A 79 2.05 17.11 -1.45
N PHE A 80 2.65 15.96 -1.80
CA PHE A 80 2.12 14.62 -1.51
C PHE A 80 2.74 14.00 -0.25
N LEU A 81 3.75 14.64 0.34
CA LEU A 81 4.50 14.10 1.46
C LEU A 81 4.06 14.74 2.78
N LYS A 82 3.92 13.94 3.83
CA LYS A 82 3.62 14.36 5.19
C LYS A 82 4.54 13.66 6.17
N ASN A 83 4.77 14.32 7.28
CA ASN A 83 5.52 13.75 8.38
C ASN A 83 4.55 13.10 9.39
N ASP A 84 4.81 11.86 9.82
CA ASP A 84 4.00 11.10 10.79
C ASP A 84 4.89 10.32 11.79
N SER A 85 4.29 9.53 12.66
CA SER A 85 4.95 8.60 13.60
C SER A 85 5.49 7.33 12.92
N VAL A 86 4.96 6.97 11.74
CA VAL A 86 5.29 5.78 10.96
C VAL A 86 5.32 6.16 9.48
N SER A 87 6.27 5.62 8.70
CA SER A 87 6.28 5.81 7.24
C SER A 87 5.22 4.93 6.60
N ARG A 88 4.40 5.44 5.70
CA ARG A 88 3.36 4.66 5.03
C ARG A 88 2.81 5.41 3.85
N THR A 89 2.32 4.69 2.87
CA THR A 89 1.53 5.26 1.79
C THR A 89 0.05 5.09 2.12
N ASP A 90 -0.72 6.17 2.12
CA ASP A 90 -2.18 6.10 2.21
C ASP A 90 -2.78 6.36 0.83
N ALA A 91 -3.76 5.55 0.44
CA ALA A 91 -4.39 5.61 -0.87
C ALA A 91 -5.91 5.48 -0.74
N VAL A 92 -6.62 6.58 -0.98
CA VAL A 92 -8.07 6.64 -0.97
C VAL A 92 -8.59 6.42 -2.39
N LEU A 93 -9.35 5.35 -2.60
CA LEU A 93 -10.06 5.08 -3.86
C LEU A 93 -11.53 5.49 -3.76
N THR A 94 -11.86 6.64 -4.33
CA THR A 94 -13.23 7.15 -4.43
C THR A 94 -13.88 6.65 -5.71
N ARG A 95 -15.09 6.09 -5.58
CA ARG A 95 -15.94 5.71 -6.71
C ARG A 95 -17.00 6.78 -6.92
N HIS A 96 -17.09 7.29 -8.14
CA HIS A 96 -18.09 8.24 -8.57
C HIS A 96 -19.10 7.53 -9.46
N TYR A 97 -20.39 7.74 -9.21
CA TYR A 97 -21.48 7.21 -10.02
C TYR A 97 -22.24 8.37 -10.66
N ASP A 98 -22.34 8.36 -11.98
CA ASP A 98 -23.17 9.30 -12.73
C ASP A 98 -24.59 8.71 -12.86
N PRO A 99 -25.60 9.30 -12.19
CA PRO A 99 -26.96 8.79 -12.23
C PRO A 99 -27.65 8.97 -13.58
N VAL A 100 -27.14 9.86 -14.45
CA VAL A 100 -27.73 10.13 -15.76
C VAL A 100 -27.23 9.12 -16.79
N THR A 101 -25.93 8.84 -16.78
CA THR A 101 -25.32 7.93 -17.76
C THR A 101 -25.19 6.50 -17.25
N GLY A 102 -25.35 6.28 -15.95
CA GLY A 102 -25.07 5.00 -15.28
C GLY A 102 -23.58 4.65 -15.24
N LYS A 103 -22.70 5.57 -15.68
CA LYS A 103 -21.25 5.32 -15.73
C LYS A 103 -20.63 5.49 -14.35
N GLU A 104 -19.63 4.67 -14.11
CA GLU A 104 -18.78 4.74 -12.93
C GLU A 104 -17.40 5.23 -13.31
N SER A 105 -16.87 6.17 -12.52
CA SER A 105 -15.48 6.57 -12.58
C SER A 105 -14.81 6.39 -11.21
N ARG A 106 -13.49 6.33 -11.21
CA ARG A 106 -12.70 6.10 -10.01
C ARG A 106 -11.61 7.14 -9.92
N GLU A 107 -11.41 7.64 -8.72
CA GLU A 107 -10.39 8.64 -8.39
C GLU A 107 -9.53 8.10 -7.25
N ARG A 108 -8.21 8.07 -7.46
CA ARG A 108 -7.24 7.67 -6.44
C ARG A 108 -6.53 8.91 -5.93
N GLN A 109 -6.60 9.13 -4.62
CA GLN A 109 -5.82 10.16 -3.93
C GLN A 109 -4.77 9.48 -3.06
N VAL A 110 -3.53 9.97 -3.11
CA VAL A 110 -2.40 9.36 -2.42
C VAL A 110 -1.75 10.37 -1.50
N THR A 111 -1.34 9.95 -0.32
CA THR A 111 -0.49 10.72 0.60
C THR A 111 0.61 9.81 1.11
N VAL A 112 1.85 10.25 1.00
CA VAL A 112 3.01 9.53 1.54
C VAL A 112 3.34 10.13 2.90
N TYR A 113 3.26 9.31 3.94
CA TYR A 113 3.68 9.65 5.27
C TYR A 113 5.09 9.12 5.51
N ILE A 114 5.94 9.91 6.14
CA ILE A 114 7.31 9.55 6.49
C ILE A 114 7.53 9.79 7.97
N ARG A 115 8.18 8.85 8.65
CA ARG A 115 8.47 8.95 10.08
C ARG A 115 9.36 10.17 10.38
N LYS A 116 8.94 10.98 11.36
CA LYS A 116 9.62 12.22 11.79
C LYS A 116 10.98 11.95 12.42
N GLU A 117 10.99 11.07 13.41
CA GLU A 117 12.09 10.83 14.34
C GLU A 117 12.99 9.69 13.84
N GLN A 118 13.70 9.96 12.75
CA GLN A 118 14.68 9.04 12.19
C GLN A 118 15.85 9.78 11.55
N SER A 119 16.93 9.05 11.29
CA SER A 119 18.12 9.57 10.64
C SER A 119 17.80 10.07 9.22
N PHE A 120 18.68 10.88 8.65
CA PHE A 120 18.52 11.34 7.28
C PHE A 120 18.57 10.17 6.29
N GLU A 121 19.42 9.20 6.59
CA GLU A 121 19.60 7.94 5.87
C GLU A 121 18.28 7.16 5.84
N ASP A 122 17.74 6.82 7.00
CA ASP A 122 16.49 6.05 7.13
C ASP A 122 15.34 6.79 6.46
N ARG A 123 15.24 8.11 6.65
CA ARG A 123 14.20 8.93 6.01
C ARG A 123 14.26 8.87 4.49
N THR A 124 15.46 8.91 3.93
CA THR A 124 15.66 8.91 2.48
C THR A 124 15.31 7.53 1.89
N LEU A 125 15.65 6.46 2.60
CA LEU A 125 15.29 5.10 2.20
C LEU A 125 13.79 4.84 2.35
N ASP A 126 13.18 5.24 3.47
CA ASP A 126 11.73 5.19 3.64
C ASP A 126 11.01 5.98 2.55
N LEU A 127 11.51 7.17 2.19
CA LEU A 127 10.92 7.92 1.09
C LEU A 127 11.01 7.17 -0.25
N ALA A 128 12.12 6.48 -0.51
CA ALA A 128 12.24 5.64 -1.71
C ALA A 128 11.27 4.45 -1.69
N HIS A 129 11.12 3.83 -0.53
CA HIS A 129 10.19 2.73 -0.28
C HIS A 129 8.74 3.19 -0.55
N GLU A 130 8.31 4.26 0.11
CA GLU A 130 6.93 4.75 0.02
C GLU A 130 6.60 5.35 -1.35
N LEU A 131 7.53 6.03 -2.00
CA LEU A 131 7.32 6.48 -3.38
C LEU A 131 7.12 5.30 -4.34
N THR A 132 7.70 4.12 -4.07
CA THR A 132 7.48 2.93 -4.89
C THR A 132 6.02 2.49 -4.83
N HIS A 133 5.44 2.43 -3.63
CA HIS A 133 4.00 2.16 -3.45
C HIS A 133 3.11 3.26 -4.05
N ALA A 134 3.43 4.52 -3.76
CA ALA A 134 2.59 5.67 -4.08
C ALA A 134 2.40 5.86 -5.60
N THR A 135 3.45 5.54 -6.36
CA THR A 135 3.52 5.79 -7.80
C THR A 135 3.11 4.59 -8.65
N ALA A 136 2.88 3.44 -8.04
CA ALA A 136 2.35 2.27 -8.73
C ALA A 136 0.85 2.38 -9.00
N ALA A 137 0.41 1.71 -10.06
CA ALA A 137 -1.02 1.53 -10.33
C ALA A 137 -1.62 0.56 -9.29
N PRO A 138 -2.89 0.74 -8.88
CA PRO A 138 -3.53 -0.21 -7.98
C PRO A 138 -3.51 -1.64 -8.54
N SER A 139 -2.99 -2.58 -7.76
CA SER A 139 -2.94 -4.01 -8.10
C SER A 139 -4.19 -4.78 -7.68
N TRP A 140 -5.06 -4.16 -6.88
CA TRP A 140 -6.31 -4.72 -6.40
C TRP A 140 -7.39 -3.63 -6.27
N ASP A 141 -8.64 -4.06 -6.23
CA ASP A 141 -9.82 -3.19 -6.11
C ASP A 141 -10.59 -3.56 -4.83
N PRO A 142 -10.69 -2.65 -3.83
CA PRO A 142 -11.48 -2.90 -2.61
C PRO A 142 -12.95 -3.18 -2.89
N TYR A 143 -13.45 -2.84 -4.09
CA TYR A 143 -14.82 -3.05 -4.52
C TYR A 143 -15.00 -4.32 -5.36
N ASP A 144 -13.94 -5.07 -5.69
CA ASP A 144 -14.06 -6.34 -6.40
C ASP A 144 -14.67 -7.42 -5.48
N PRO A 145 -15.87 -7.96 -5.81
CA PRO A 145 -16.50 -9.00 -5.01
C PRO A 145 -15.75 -10.34 -5.05
N ASN A 146 -14.75 -10.50 -5.91
CA ASN A 146 -13.91 -11.69 -6.02
C ASN A 146 -12.52 -11.50 -5.38
N LEU A 147 -12.30 -10.39 -4.67
CA LEU A 147 -11.09 -10.16 -3.90
C LEU A 147 -11.11 -11.10 -2.67
N THR A 148 -10.12 -11.99 -2.62
CA THR A 148 -9.90 -12.96 -1.55
C THR A 148 -8.66 -12.58 -0.75
N ALA A 149 -8.49 -13.20 0.43
CA ALA A 149 -7.31 -12.96 1.26
C ALA A 149 -6.01 -13.30 0.51
N GLY A 150 -5.97 -14.42 -0.21
CA GLY A 150 -4.82 -14.81 -1.00
C GLY A 150 -4.51 -13.84 -2.13
N LYS A 151 -5.52 -13.39 -2.89
CA LYS A 151 -5.30 -12.39 -3.94
C LYS A 151 -4.81 -11.05 -3.38
N TYR A 152 -5.37 -10.60 -2.27
CA TYR A 152 -4.95 -9.37 -1.61
C TYR A 152 -3.50 -9.46 -1.11
N VAL A 153 -3.15 -10.52 -0.38
CA VAL A 153 -1.79 -10.74 0.15
C VAL A 153 -0.79 -10.85 -0.99
N TRP A 154 -1.11 -11.60 -2.05
CA TRP A 154 -0.26 -11.70 -3.23
C TRP A 154 -0.06 -10.35 -3.91
N ALA A 155 -1.15 -9.59 -4.11
CA ALA A 155 -1.09 -8.29 -4.76
C ALA A 155 -0.30 -7.25 -3.93
N ALA A 156 -0.36 -7.31 -2.61
CA ALA A 156 0.40 -6.44 -1.72
C ALA A 156 1.90 -6.78 -1.70
N LEU A 157 2.27 -8.06 -1.86
CA LEU A 157 3.68 -8.48 -1.84
C LEU A 157 4.35 -8.42 -3.21
N GLU A 158 3.72 -9.00 -4.23
CA GLU A 158 4.37 -9.39 -5.49
C GLU A 158 3.98 -8.53 -6.70
N ALA A 159 2.84 -7.84 -6.66
CA ALA A 159 2.42 -7.01 -7.79
C ALA A 159 3.31 -5.75 -7.92
N PRO A 160 3.28 -5.04 -9.07
CA PRO A 160 4.00 -3.79 -9.21
C PRO A 160 3.63 -2.78 -8.10
N GLY A 161 4.64 -2.21 -7.46
CA GLY A 161 4.50 -1.39 -6.26
C GLY A 161 4.20 -2.15 -4.98
N GLY A 162 4.30 -3.49 -4.98
CA GLY A 162 4.23 -4.30 -3.78
C GLY A 162 5.51 -4.23 -2.95
N GLU A 163 5.46 -4.81 -1.76
CA GLU A 163 6.54 -4.76 -0.76
C GLU A 163 7.89 -5.27 -1.28
N ILE A 164 7.88 -6.30 -2.14
CA ILE A 164 9.12 -6.84 -2.71
C ILE A 164 9.78 -5.81 -3.64
N GLU A 165 9.02 -5.15 -4.52
CA GLU A 165 9.56 -4.09 -5.38
C GLU A 165 10.04 -2.90 -4.54
N ALA A 166 9.28 -2.51 -3.51
CA ALA A 166 9.61 -1.41 -2.63
C ALA A 166 10.96 -1.63 -1.90
N VAL A 167 11.17 -2.81 -1.30
CA VAL A 167 12.45 -3.14 -0.65
C VAL A 167 13.60 -3.25 -1.66
N VAL A 168 13.36 -3.78 -2.86
CA VAL A 168 14.40 -3.81 -3.91
C VAL A 168 14.79 -2.40 -4.33
N MET A 169 13.83 -1.51 -4.56
CA MET A 169 14.07 -0.11 -4.94
C MET A 169 14.79 0.65 -3.82
N GLU A 170 14.31 0.51 -2.58
CA GLU A 170 14.93 1.06 -1.38
C GLU A 170 16.40 0.65 -1.29
N CYS A 171 16.70 -0.64 -1.43
CA CYS A 171 18.06 -1.13 -1.38
C CYS A 171 18.91 -0.69 -2.58
N GLN A 172 18.32 -0.55 -3.77
CA GLN A 172 19.03 -0.05 -4.93
C GLN A 172 19.47 1.40 -4.72
N VAL A 173 18.56 2.24 -4.23
CA VAL A 173 18.85 3.63 -3.84
C VAL A 173 19.92 3.66 -2.75
N GLY A 174 19.75 2.89 -1.68
CA GLY A 174 20.68 2.89 -0.55
C GLY A 174 22.10 2.49 -0.92
N LEU A 175 22.26 1.44 -1.72
CA LEU A 175 23.57 1.01 -2.21
C LEU A 175 24.22 2.06 -3.12
N GLN A 176 23.44 2.77 -3.95
CA GLN A 176 23.97 3.85 -4.78
C GLN A 176 24.38 5.07 -3.94
N LEU A 177 23.55 5.46 -2.96
CA LEU A 177 23.86 6.57 -2.05
C LEU A 177 25.11 6.29 -1.21
N SER A 178 25.30 5.05 -0.73
CA SER A 178 26.49 4.65 0.05
C SER A 178 27.83 4.83 -0.66
N ARG A 179 27.82 5.00 -2.00
CA ARG A 179 29.04 5.28 -2.78
C ARG A 179 29.42 6.75 -2.82
N ILE A 180 28.47 7.64 -2.55
CA ILE A 180 28.63 9.10 -2.68
C ILE A 180 28.38 9.85 -1.37
N LEU A 181 27.74 9.21 -0.40
CA LEU A 181 27.46 9.70 0.94
C LEU A 181 27.88 8.63 1.95
N PRO A 182 28.17 8.99 3.22
CA PRO A 182 28.51 8.04 4.28
C PRO A 182 27.30 7.23 4.78
N PHE A 183 26.45 6.73 3.86
CA PHE A 183 25.28 5.91 4.17
C PHE A 183 25.71 4.48 4.51
N GLN A 184 25.14 3.93 5.57
CA GLN A 184 25.23 2.50 5.86
C GLN A 184 23.90 1.82 5.58
N VAL A 185 23.93 0.76 4.77
CA VAL A 185 22.75 -0.04 4.43
C VAL A 185 22.98 -1.52 4.69
N PRO A 186 23.26 -1.92 5.95
CA PRO A 186 23.67 -3.29 6.28
C PRO A 186 22.65 -4.33 5.82
N ARG A 187 21.34 -4.04 5.96
CA ARG A 187 20.27 -4.93 5.47
C ARG A 187 20.42 -5.22 3.98
N CYS A 188 20.70 -4.21 3.16
CA CYS A 188 20.73 -4.38 1.70
C CYS A 188 21.88 -5.25 1.19
N HIS A 189 22.96 -5.36 1.96
CA HIS A 189 24.08 -6.23 1.60
C HIS A 189 23.69 -7.71 1.59
N ARG A 190 22.71 -8.13 2.40
CA ARG A 190 22.21 -9.52 2.41
C ARG A 190 21.52 -9.92 1.10
N TYR A 191 20.98 -8.93 0.38
CA TYR A 191 20.24 -9.11 -0.86
C TYR A 191 21.13 -9.03 -2.10
N LEU A 192 22.45 -8.86 -1.95
CA LEU A 192 23.38 -8.94 -3.06
C LEU A 192 23.52 -10.40 -3.52
N GLY A 193 23.35 -10.63 -4.82
CA GLY A 193 23.59 -11.90 -5.50
C GLY A 193 24.96 -11.94 -6.17
N ALA A 194 25.04 -12.62 -7.31
CA ALA A 194 26.25 -12.66 -8.13
C ALA A 194 26.64 -11.24 -8.59
N HIS A 195 27.95 -10.98 -8.63
CA HIS A 195 28.51 -9.69 -9.08
C HIS A 195 28.02 -8.45 -8.31
N SER A 196 27.60 -8.61 -7.05
CA SER A 196 27.09 -7.50 -6.22
C SER A 196 25.88 -6.79 -6.84
N VAL A 197 25.06 -7.53 -7.59
CA VAL A 197 23.77 -7.07 -8.09
C VAL A 197 22.68 -7.50 -7.12
N LEU A 198 21.68 -6.65 -6.88
CA LEU A 198 20.54 -7.01 -6.03
C LEU A 198 19.77 -8.20 -6.61
N ASP A 199 19.52 -9.18 -5.76
CA ASP A 199 18.74 -10.38 -6.06
C ASP A 199 17.37 -10.29 -5.38
N ALA A 200 16.36 -9.92 -6.18
CA ALA A 200 14.97 -9.82 -5.72
C ALA A 200 14.42 -11.15 -5.16
N ASN A 201 14.97 -12.30 -5.54
CA ASN A 201 14.53 -13.58 -4.99
C ASN A 201 14.90 -13.73 -3.51
N LYS A 202 16.03 -13.14 -3.07
CA LYS A 202 16.40 -13.14 -1.65
C LYS A 202 15.44 -12.29 -0.83
N VAL A 203 15.06 -11.12 -1.35
CA VAL A 203 14.02 -10.26 -0.73
C VAL A 203 12.70 -11.02 -0.63
N ARG A 204 12.25 -11.62 -1.74
CA ARG A 204 11.04 -12.44 -1.80
C ARG A 204 11.05 -13.57 -0.77
N GLN A 205 12.15 -14.33 -0.66
CA GLN A 205 12.27 -15.41 0.31
C GLN A 205 12.08 -14.89 1.75
N ASP A 206 12.68 -13.75 2.09
CA ASP A 206 12.57 -13.16 3.43
C ASP A 206 11.14 -12.71 3.77
N PHE A 207 10.35 -12.24 2.80
CA PHE A 207 8.93 -11.92 2.99
C PHE A 207 8.07 -13.15 3.32
N TYR A 208 8.46 -14.34 2.83
CA TYR A 208 7.73 -15.58 3.06
C TYR A 208 8.18 -16.38 4.29
N ARG A 209 9.18 -15.88 5.03
CA ARG A 209 9.55 -16.42 6.34
C ARG A 209 8.53 -15.99 7.39
N VAL A 210 7.62 -16.88 7.74
CA VAL A 210 6.53 -16.60 8.70
C VAL A 210 6.69 -17.35 10.03
N GLY A 211 7.79 -18.06 10.23
CA GLY A 211 8.14 -18.66 11.53
C GLY A 211 7.05 -19.56 12.11
N ARG A 212 6.80 -19.37 13.41
CA ARG A 212 5.75 -20.08 14.16
C ARG A 212 4.33 -19.86 13.61
N TRP A 213 4.12 -18.83 12.78
CA TRP A 213 2.81 -18.48 12.24
C TRP A 213 2.46 -19.23 10.95
N LYS A 214 3.33 -20.11 10.43
CA LYS A 214 3.07 -20.83 9.17
C LYS A 214 1.73 -21.57 9.16
N SER A 215 1.39 -22.25 10.24
CA SER A 215 0.11 -22.98 10.35
C SER A 215 -1.08 -22.01 10.28
N GLU A 216 -1.04 -20.92 11.05
CA GLU A 216 -2.10 -19.90 11.08
C GLU A 216 -2.28 -19.24 9.70
N VAL A 217 -1.18 -18.90 9.03
CA VAL A 217 -1.21 -18.30 7.69
C VAL A 217 -1.80 -19.28 6.67
N THR A 218 -1.38 -20.55 6.70
CA THR A 218 -1.89 -21.58 5.78
C THR A 218 -3.37 -21.83 5.99
N GLU A 219 -3.81 -21.91 7.24
CA GLU A 219 -5.22 -22.09 7.60
C GLU A 219 -6.08 -20.92 7.11
N LYS A 220 -5.66 -19.68 7.36
CA LYS A 220 -6.39 -18.48 6.94
C LYS A 220 -6.45 -18.28 5.43
N LEU A 221 -5.45 -18.76 4.70
CA LEU A 221 -5.44 -18.72 3.23
C LEU A 221 -6.23 -19.88 2.59
N GLN A 222 -6.56 -20.92 3.35
CA GLN A 222 -7.29 -22.09 2.87
C GLN A 222 -6.68 -22.66 1.58
N ALA A 223 -7.49 -22.90 0.53
CA ALA A 223 -7.03 -23.41 -0.75
C ALA A 223 -6.05 -22.45 -1.47
N GLU A 224 -6.05 -21.16 -1.14
CA GLU A 224 -5.19 -20.17 -1.79
C GLU A 224 -3.75 -20.16 -1.26
N HIS A 225 -3.43 -20.97 -0.24
CA HIS A 225 -2.03 -21.12 0.21
C HIS A 225 -1.09 -21.58 -0.92
N VAL A 226 -1.62 -22.22 -1.96
CA VAL A 226 -0.88 -22.64 -3.16
C VAL A 226 -0.28 -21.47 -3.95
N LEU A 227 -0.80 -20.25 -3.78
CA LEU A 227 -0.23 -19.03 -4.36
C LEU A 227 1.09 -18.62 -3.69
N PHE A 228 1.44 -19.24 -2.56
CA PHE A 228 2.57 -18.86 -1.72
C PHE A 228 3.52 -20.05 -1.47
N PRO A 229 4.14 -20.60 -2.53
CA PRO A 229 4.98 -21.79 -2.44
C PRO A 229 6.22 -21.61 -1.56
N LEU A 230 6.61 -20.36 -1.29
CA LEU A 230 7.79 -20.02 -0.49
C LEU A 230 7.50 -19.89 1.02
N LEU A 231 6.24 -20.04 1.47
CA LEU A 231 5.90 -19.94 2.89
C LEU A 231 6.72 -20.94 3.73
N SER A 232 7.54 -20.40 4.63
CA SER A 232 8.46 -21.20 5.45
C SER A 232 8.26 -20.96 6.94
N SER A 233 8.63 -21.96 7.75
CA SER A 233 8.66 -21.85 9.21
C SER A 233 9.96 -21.22 9.72
N GLU A 234 10.78 -20.67 8.83
CA GLU A 234 12.01 -19.97 9.22
C GLU A 234 11.67 -18.67 9.95
N LYS A 235 12.57 -18.23 10.84
CA LYS A 235 12.38 -17.00 11.62
C LYS A 235 12.12 -15.81 10.69
N PRO A 236 11.06 -15.00 10.92
CA PRO A 236 10.82 -13.84 10.08
C PRO A 236 11.92 -12.79 10.21
N GLU A 237 12.27 -12.22 9.07
CA GLU A 237 13.26 -11.15 8.93
C GLU A 237 12.59 -9.80 8.66
N LEU A 238 11.40 -9.82 8.04
CA LEU A 238 10.64 -8.65 7.66
C LEU A 238 9.29 -8.66 8.39
N TYR A 239 9.03 -7.57 9.12
CA TYR A 239 7.80 -7.35 9.86
C TYR A 239 7.09 -6.11 9.35
N SER A 240 5.77 -6.21 9.24
CA SER A 240 4.91 -5.04 9.06
C SER A 240 4.98 -4.16 10.30
N SER A 241 5.19 -2.86 10.10
CA SER A 241 5.28 -1.87 11.19
C SER A 241 3.98 -1.67 11.93
N THR A 242 2.86 -1.77 11.22
CA THR A 242 1.51 -1.54 11.72
C THR A 242 0.95 -2.84 12.31
N GLY A 243 1.27 -3.99 11.71
CA GLY A 243 0.74 -5.29 12.10
C GLY A 243 1.53 -6.04 13.17
N ARG A 244 2.78 -5.62 13.48
CA ARG A 244 3.69 -6.30 14.43
C ARG A 244 3.77 -7.81 14.21
N ALA A 245 3.72 -8.22 12.95
CA ALA A 245 3.66 -9.60 12.48
C ALA A 245 4.43 -9.73 11.16
N PRO A 246 4.87 -10.94 10.78
CA PRO A 246 5.42 -11.17 9.45
C PRO A 246 4.37 -10.80 8.40
N TYR A 247 4.84 -10.29 7.27
CA TYR A 247 4.01 -9.64 6.26
C TYR A 247 2.78 -10.45 5.80
N PRO A 248 2.89 -11.74 5.40
CA PRO A 248 1.72 -12.51 5.02
C PRO A 248 0.62 -12.52 6.10
N LEU A 249 1.00 -12.65 7.37
CA LEU A 249 0.03 -12.64 8.46
C LEU A 249 -0.56 -11.24 8.70
N ALA A 250 0.27 -10.20 8.65
CA ALA A 250 -0.18 -8.82 8.81
C ALA A 250 -1.21 -8.44 7.72
N LEU A 251 -0.93 -8.79 6.47
CA LEU A 251 -1.80 -8.52 5.32
C LEU A 251 -3.13 -9.30 5.39
N ILE A 252 -3.12 -10.54 5.88
CA ILE A 252 -4.36 -11.29 6.11
C ILE A 252 -5.24 -10.58 7.16
N ARG A 253 -4.64 -10.06 8.23
CA ARG A 253 -5.36 -9.32 9.28
C ARG A 253 -5.91 -8.02 8.75
N GLU A 254 -5.12 -7.28 7.97
CA GLU A 254 -5.57 -6.06 7.30
C GLU A 254 -6.74 -6.35 6.36
N PHE A 255 -6.66 -7.38 5.52
CA PHE A 255 -7.76 -7.80 4.65
C PHE A 255 -9.04 -8.11 5.43
N THR A 256 -8.90 -8.83 6.55
CA THR A 256 -10.04 -9.17 7.42
C THR A 256 -10.72 -7.92 7.98
N GLU A 257 -9.93 -6.95 8.45
CA GLU A 257 -10.43 -5.67 8.97
C GLU A 257 -11.09 -4.83 7.87
N LEU A 258 -10.45 -4.72 6.70
CA LEU A 258 -10.98 -4.01 5.54
C LEU A 258 -12.33 -4.59 5.09
N ASN A 259 -12.46 -5.92 5.02
CA ASN A 259 -13.71 -6.57 4.66
C ASN A 259 -14.78 -6.41 5.73
N GLN A 260 -14.43 -6.44 7.01
CA GLN A 260 -15.37 -6.17 8.09
C GLN A 260 -15.96 -4.76 7.96
N ILE A 261 -15.11 -3.74 7.79
CA ILE A 261 -15.54 -2.35 7.60
C ILE A 261 -16.40 -2.21 6.33
N ALA A 262 -15.99 -2.85 5.23
CA ALA A 262 -16.76 -2.83 3.99
C ALA A 262 -18.14 -3.49 4.15
N CYS A 263 -18.22 -4.60 4.89
CA CYS A 263 -19.46 -5.29 5.22
C CYS A 263 -20.38 -4.41 6.08
N GLU A 264 -19.87 -3.79 7.13
CA GLU A 264 -20.63 -2.88 7.99
C GLU A 264 -21.21 -1.70 7.21
N ASN A 265 -20.40 -1.11 6.32
CA ASN A 265 -20.84 -0.03 5.44
C ASN A 265 -21.91 -0.50 4.45
N ALA A 266 -21.80 -1.71 3.91
CA ALA A 266 -22.83 -2.29 3.05
C ALA A 266 -24.14 -2.48 3.83
N ARG A 267 -24.10 -3.03 5.05
CA ARG A 267 -25.29 -3.21 5.91
C ARG A 267 -25.99 -1.87 6.20
N ARG A 268 -25.24 -0.82 6.53
CA ARG A 268 -25.79 0.54 6.77
C ARG A 268 -26.46 1.15 5.54
N ARG A 269 -25.91 0.91 4.34
CA ARG A 269 -26.52 1.37 3.08
C ARG A 269 -27.85 0.67 2.80
N VAL A 270 -27.90 -0.64 3.06
CA VAL A 270 -29.11 -1.44 2.86
C VAL A 270 -30.21 -1.02 3.83
N SER A 271 -29.88 -0.86 5.12
CA SER A 271 -30.87 -0.46 6.12
C SER A 271 -31.43 0.94 5.86
N SER A 272 -30.59 1.90 5.47
CA SER A 272 -31.05 3.25 5.11
C SER A 272 -31.92 3.28 3.85
N GLN A 273 -31.64 2.43 2.85
CA GLN A 273 -32.50 2.29 1.67
C GLN A 273 -33.88 1.74 2.03
N ALA A 274 -33.92 0.65 2.82
CA ALA A 274 -35.16 0.05 3.29
C ALA A 274 -36.04 1.06 4.09
N GLN A 275 -35.42 1.89 4.92
CA GLN A 275 -36.12 2.94 5.68
C GLN A 275 -36.63 4.09 4.81
N SER A 276 -35.97 4.40 3.70
CA SER A 276 -36.35 5.50 2.81
C SER A 276 -37.47 5.16 1.81
N GLY A 277 -37.90 3.89 1.74
CA GLY A 277 -38.87 3.40 0.75
C GLY A 277 -38.39 3.49 -0.71
N ARG A 278 -37.13 3.87 -0.95
CA ARG A 278 -36.53 3.93 -2.29
C ARG A 278 -35.80 2.62 -2.58
N SER A 279 -36.25 1.92 -3.62
CA SER A 279 -35.53 0.75 -4.15
C SER A 279 -34.28 1.20 -4.92
N PRO A 280 -33.19 0.41 -4.93
CA PRO A 280 -32.01 0.71 -5.74
C PRO A 280 -32.36 0.80 -7.22
N ALA A 281 -31.74 1.73 -7.96
CA ALA A 281 -31.95 1.87 -9.40
C ALA A 281 -31.57 0.60 -10.22
N SER A 282 -30.85 -0.35 -9.61
CA SER A 282 -30.47 -1.63 -10.20
C SER A 282 -31.58 -2.70 -10.15
N THR A 283 -32.70 -2.47 -9.45
CA THR A 283 -33.84 -3.39 -9.45
C THR A 283 -34.83 -3.02 -10.55
N ALA A 284 -34.49 -3.32 -11.81
CA ALA A 284 -35.54 -3.53 -12.81
C ALA A 284 -36.29 -4.81 -12.41
N PRO A 285 -37.64 -4.85 -12.46
CA PRO A 285 -38.40 -6.04 -12.11
C PRO A 285 -38.22 -7.10 -13.21
N THR A 286 -37.19 -7.94 -13.10
CA THR A 286 -37.13 -9.20 -13.83
C THR A 286 -38.03 -10.19 -13.11
N SER A 287 -39.12 -10.57 -13.77
CA SER A 287 -40.06 -11.61 -13.35
C SER A 287 -39.37 -12.98 -13.35
N GLY A 288 -38.68 -13.29 -12.27
CA GLY A 288 -38.04 -14.57 -12.00
C GLY A 288 -37.34 -14.47 -10.65
N ALA A 289 -37.51 -15.45 -9.77
CA ALA A 289 -36.95 -15.49 -8.43
C ALA A 289 -35.41 -15.49 -8.45
N SER A 290 -34.81 -14.33 -8.70
CA SER A 290 -33.41 -14.03 -8.43
C SER A 290 -33.27 -13.88 -6.91
N PRO A 291 -32.23 -14.43 -6.28
CA PRO A 291 -31.90 -14.06 -4.91
C PRO A 291 -31.82 -12.53 -4.84
N ASP A 292 -32.33 -11.97 -3.75
CA ASP A 292 -32.28 -10.54 -3.50
C ASP A 292 -30.85 -10.05 -3.76
N PRO A 293 -30.62 -9.18 -4.77
CA PRO A 293 -29.27 -8.76 -5.15
C PRO A 293 -28.52 -8.11 -3.97
N VAL A 294 -29.26 -7.58 -2.99
CA VAL A 294 -28.71 -7.07 -1.74
C VAL A 294 -28.25 -8.20 -0.83
N ALA A 295 -29.06 -9.24 -0.65
CA ALA A 295 -28.68 -10.43 0.10
C ALA A 295 -27.49 -11.14 -0.54
N ALA A 296 -27.41 -11.20 -1.88
CA ALA A 296 -26.27 -11.78 -2.61
C ALA A 296 -24.99 -10.94 -2.43
N LEU A 297 -25.08 -9.61 -2.46
CA LEU A 297 -23.95 -8.70 -2.21
C LEU A 297 -23.43 -8.85 -0.77
N LEU A 298 -24.34 -8.85 0.21
CA LEU A 298 -23.98 -9.05 1.62
C LEU A 298 -23.42 -10.46 1.85
N ALA A 299 -24.04 -11.50 1.28
CA ALA A 299 -23.56 -12.87 1.40
C ALA A 299 -22.13 -13.00 0.87
N ARG A 300 -21.81 -12.42 -0.29
CA ARG A 300 -20.45 -12.47 -0.86
C ARG A 300 -19.43 -11.65 -0.06
N ARG A 301 -19.82 -10.50 0.48
CA ARG A 301 -18.88 -9.54 1.10
C ARG A 301 -18.73 -9.70 2.61
N CYS A 302 -19.68 -10.37 3.26
CA CYS A 302 -19.73 -10.53 4.70
C CYS A 302 -19.52 -11.99 5.16
N SER A 303 -19.31 -12.94 4.25
CA SER A 303 -18.88 -14.29 4.61
C SER A 303 -17.36 -14.32 4.65
N ILE A 304 -16.82 -14.18 5.87
CA ILE A 304 -15.41 -14.44 6.19
C ILE A 304 -15.40 -15.67 7.07
#